data_AF-A0A660V8I6-F1
#
_entry.id   AF-A0A660V8I6-F1
#
_cell.length_a   1.000
_cell.length_b   1.000
_cell.length_c   1.000
_cell.angle_alpha   90.00
_cell.angle_beta   90.00
_cell.angle_gamma   90.00
#
_symmetry.space_group_name_H-M   'P 1'
#
loop_
_entity.id
_entity.type
_entity.pdbx_description
1 polymer ?
#
loop_
_entity_poly.entity_id
_entity_poly.type
_entity_poly.pdbx_seq_one_letter_code
_entity_poly.pdbx_strand_id
1 'polypeptide(L)'
;MRWVGVVCVMLVPVFAPAVDKKAVDAAVKKAVKFLKSQQKPDGSWTGLRAKGFPMGYTALALLALLKAGVPPDDECIKKGFDYLRKLPFQKVYSVSLLILALEALYEPPSLKKMKEAGKKGDLSDWKTEVCKTPQKRAQDHFKKKAKRFDKAWLKRAVKWLLKVRNKEGIWRYPHGGYDHSNTQYALLALCAAKRLGIKISPDVWMAVAKHFIESQEKKGPEVKPFFVPAADLPLSKLEKAMEEALEGLKKLLKEEEKMGISVRPKDLIRWRTKAIEEKVGKVFPPERRKVKMFARGWKYRNDRSEVTGSMTTAGLASLVICKWGLAKTLERNKKNPFLRKLNQAIRDGAAWLAHHFSVSSNPGRADGRWLYYYLYGLERAGVLTMVEQFGNHNWYEEGARWLLSQQRPDGSWIETTPNHKGEQDAVVTTAFAILFLKRGTVPVVRVPDEVIRTGLGLFRKR
;
A
#
# COMPACT_ATOMS: atom_id res chain seq x y z
N MET A 1 -24.26 -24.90 50.45
CA MET A 1 -23.01 -25.26 49.75
C MET A 1 -22.60 -24.11 48.85
N ARG A 2 -21.49 -23.45 49.19
CA ARG A 2 -20.91 -22.32 48.43
C ARG A 2 -20.20 -22.85 47.18
N TRP A 3 -20.58 -22.37 46.01
CA TRP A 3 -19.80 -22.55 44.78
C TRP A 3 -18.70 -21.49 44.73
N VAL A 4 -17.45 -21.94 44.78
CA VAL A 4 -16.24 -21.11 44.64
C VAL A 4 -16.06 -20.80 43.15
N GLY A 5 -16.27 -19.54 42.77
CA GLY A 5 -15.97 -19.05 41.43
C GLY A 5 -14.47 -18.84 41.24
N VAL A 6 -13.86 -19.59 40.32
CA VAL A 6 -12.51 -19.34 39.83
C VAL A 6 -12.59 -18.20 38.81
N VAL A 7 -12.16 -17.00 39.23
CA VAL A 7 -11.94 -15.86 38.33
C VAL A 7 -10.63 -16.10 37.59
N CYS A 8 -10.72 -16.59 36.35
CA CYS A 8 -9.62 -16.50 35.40
C CYS A 8 -9.38 -15.02 35.05
N VAL A 9 -8.41 -14.40 35.72
CA VAL A 9 -7.83 -13.12 35.29
C VAL A 9 -7.14 -13.36 33.96
N MET A 10 -7.85 -13.17 32.86
CA MET A 10 -7.22 -13.03 31.55
C MET A 10 -6.36 -11.77 31.61
N LEU A 11 -5.04 -11.95 31.69
CA LEU A 11 -4.06 -10.91 31.42
C LEU A 11 -4.33 -10.35 30.02
N VAL A 12 -5.06 -9.25 29.96
CA VAL A 12 -5.20 -8.46 28.73
C VAL A 12 -3.80 -7.90 28.46
N PRO A 13 -3.17 -8.21 27.33
CA PRO A 13 -1.89 -7.61 27.01
C PRO A 13 -2.05 -6.08 27.05
N VAL A 14 -1.28 -5.43 27.92
CA VAL A 14 -1.17 -3.98 27.99
C VAL A 14 -0.55 -3.53 26.67
N PHE A 15 -1.40 -3.19 25.70
CA PHE A 15 -0.92 -2.67 24.42
C PHE A 15 -0.28 -1.31 24.66
N ALA A 16 0.92 -1.11 24.11
CA ALA A 16 1.55 0.20 24.07
C ALA A 16 0.58 1.23 23.45
N PRO A 17 0.51 2.47 23.97
CA PRO A 17 -0.40 3.50 23.47
C PRO A 17 -0.17 3.76 21.98
N ALA A 18 -1.25 4.06 21.26
CA ALA A 18 -1.16 4.42 19.85
C ALA A 18 -0.19 5.60 19.63
N VAL A 19 0.56 5.55 18.54
CA VAL A 19 1.54 6.55 18.14
C VAL A 19 0.87 7.89 17.98
N ASP A 20 1.49 8.93 18.51
CA ASP A 20 0.94 10.27 18.43
C ASP A 20 0.93 10.76 16.97
N LYS A 21 -0.28 10.91 16.44
CA LYS A 21 -0.50 11.43 15.09
C LYS A 21 0.09 12.83 14.90
N LYS A 22 0.06 13.69 15.93
CA LYS A 22 0.66 15.04 15.83
C LYS A 22 2.18 14.95 15.68
N ALA A 23 2.83 14.07 16.45
CA ALA A 23 4.25 13.79 16.29
C ALA A 23 4.58 13.27 14.88
N VAL A 24 3.79 12.34 14.34
CA VAL A 24 3.94 11.85 12.96
C VAL A 24 3.79 12.98 11.93
N ASP A 25 2.74 13.79 12.03
CA ASP A 25 2.51 14.90 11.10
C ASP A 25 3.62 15.97 11.20
N ALA A 26 4.15 16.23 12.40
CA ALA A 26 5.27 17.13 12.62
C ALA A 26 6.58 16.59 12.02
N ALA A 27 6.87 15.30 12.20
CA ALA A 27 8.03 14.64 11.61
C ALA A 27 7.98 14.68 10.08
N VAL A 28 6.81 14.37 9.49
CA VAL A 28 6.62 14.44 8.03
C VAL A 28 6.78 15.87 7.52
N LYS A 29 6.29 16.89 8.25
CA LYS A 29 6.49 18.30 7.87
C LYS A 29 7.98 18.68 7.79
N LYS A 30 8.79 18.24 8.76
CA LYS A 30 10.25 18.44 8.74
C LYS A 30 10.89 17.73 7.53
N ALA A 31 10.49 16.49 7.29
CA ALA A 31 10.98 15.69 6.17
C ALA A 31 10.66 16.29 4.79
N VAL A 32 9.46 16.87 4.63
CA VAL A 32 9.08 17.63 3.43
C VAL A 32 9.99 18.83 3.24
N LYS A 33 10.26 19.60 4.31
CA LYS A 33 11.19 20.74 4.24
C LYS A 33 12.58 20.29 3.79
N PHE A 34 13.10 19.20 4.35
CA PHE A 34 14.36 18.59 3.92
C PHE A 34 14.32 18.21 2.44
N LEU A 35 13.35 17.41 1.99
CA LEU A 35 13.30 16.99 0.59
C LEU A 35 13.23 18.17 -0.37
N LYS A 36 12.44 19.22 -0.05
CA LYS A 36 12.39 20.44 -0.86
C LYS A 36 13.75 21.15 -0.92
N SER A 37 14.49 21.21 0.19
CA SER A 37 15.81 21.84 0.21
C SER A 37 16.88 21.05 -0.55
N GLN A 38 16.65 19.76 -0.81
CA GLN A 38 17.54 18.92 -1.62
C GLN A 38 17.29 18.99 -3.13
N GLN A 39 16.21 19.64 -3.58
CA GLN A 39 15.90 19.74 -5.00
C GLN A 39 16.94 20.61 -5.73
N LYS A 40 17.45 20.13 -6.86
CA LYS A 40 18.39 20.87 -7.71
C LYS A 40 17.66 21.91 -8.58
N PRO A 41 18.37 22.95 -9.08
CA PRO A 41 17.76 23.99 -9.92
C PRO A 41 17.03 23.45 -11.16
N ASP A 42 17.50 22.33 -11.73
CA ASP A 42 16.88 21.66 -12.88
C ASP A 42 15.61 20.85 -12.55
N GLY A 43 15.23 20.80 -11.26
CA GLY A 43 14.07 20.08 -10.74
C GLY A 43 14.36 18.67 -10.22
N SER A 44 15.58 18.15 -10.42
CA SER A 44 15.94 16.79 -10.05
C SER A 44 16.30 16.62 -8.56
N TRP A 45 16.28 15.36 -8.11
CA TRP A 45 16.95 14.94 -6.88
C TRP A 45 18.10 14.00 -7.23
N THR A 46 19.21 14.11 -6.49
CA THR A 46 20.43 13.33 -6.69
C THR A 46 20.84 12.57 -5.41
N GLY A 47 21.86 11.73 -5.52
CA GLY A 47 22.39 10.87 -4.46
C GLY A 47 23.27 9.77 -5.02
N LEU A 48 23.65 8.80 -4.18
CA LEU A 48 24.66 7.78 -4.50
C LEU A 48 24.41 7.05 -5.84
N ARG A 49 23.15 6.70 -6.14
CA ARG A 49 22.80 5.92 -7.34
C ARG A 49 22.09 6.75 -8.41
N ALA A 50 22.03 8.08 -8.27
CA ALA A 50 21.29 8.95 -9.18
C ALA A 50 21.82 8.90 -10.62
N LYS A 51 23.15 8.75 -10.82
CA LYS A 51 23.76 8.60 -12.15
C LYS A 51 23.19 7.40 -12.93
N GLY A 52 22.87 6.30 -12.25
CA GLY A 52 22.29 5.10 -12.87
C GLY A 52 20.75 5.09 -12.92
N PHE A 53 20.10 5.94 -12.12
CA PHE A 53 18.64 5.97 -11.92
C PHE A 53 18.07 7.39 -11.79
N PRO A 54 18.34 8.32 -12.72
CA PRO A 54 17.95 9.72 -12.56
C PRO A 54 16.42 9.91 -12.45
N MET A 55 15.68 9.16 -13.28
CA MET A 55 14.21 9.11 -13.20
C MET A 55 13.72 8.49 -11.88
N GLY A 56 14.36 7.43 -11.40
CA GLY A 56 13.95 6.72 -10.18
C GLY A 56 14.08 7.60 -8.94
N TYR A 57 15.20 8.30 -8.78
CA TYR A 57 15.41 9.22 -7.64
C TYR A 57 14.37 10.33 -7.60
N THR A 58 14.20 11.04 -8.72
CA THR A 58 13.27 12.16 -8.80
C THR A 58 11.81 11.69 -8.65
N ALA A 59 11.44 10.57 -9.26
CA ALA A 59 10.08 10.03 -9.12
C ALA A 59 9.77 9.55 -7.69
N LEU A 60 10.73 8.96 -6.98
CA LEU A 60 10.55 8.57 -5.58
C LEU A 60 10.36 9.79 -4.66
N ALA A 61 11.17 10.85 -4.84
CA ALA A 61 11.05 12.08 -4.08
C ALA A 61 9.68 12.75 -4.32
N LEU A 62 9.25 12.84 -5.58
CA LEU A 62 7.92 13.36 -5.94
C LEU A 62 6.79 12.53 -5.34
N LEU A 63 6.87 11.20 -5.42
CA LEU A 63 5.90 10.30 -4.82
C LEU A 63 5.79 10.55 -3.31
N ALA A 64 6.92 10.65 -2.60
CA ALA A 64 6.94 10.92 -1.17
C ALA A 64 6.35 12.30 -0.82
N LEU A 65 6.74 13.36 -1.53
CA LEU A 65 6.21 14.72 -1.33
C LEU A 65 4.69 14.78 -1.54
N LEU A 66 4.19 14.17 -2.62
CA LEU A 66 2.76 14.11 -2.91
C LEU A 66 2.01 13.32 -1.83
N LYS A 67 2.54 12.16 -1.40
CA LYS A 67 1.93 11.36 -0.31
C LYS A 67 2.05 12.02 1.07
N ALA A 68 3.02 12.91 1.27
CA ALA A 68 3.09 13.80 2.43
C ALA A 68 2.04 14.91 2.41
N GLY A 69 1.36 15.11 1.28
CA GLY A 69 0.31 16.12 1.12
C GLY A 69 0.79 17.45 0.53
N VAL A 70 1.99 17.49 -0.07
CA VAL A 70 2.42 18.64 -0.87
C VAL A 70 1.47 18.81 -2.06
N PRO A 71 0.91 20.01 -2.30
CA PRO A 71 -0.05 20.22 -3.38
C PRO A 71 0.53 19.90 -4.78
N PRO A 72 -0.26 19.33 -5.71
CA PRO A 72 0.15 19.07 -7.09
C PRO A 72 0.62 20.30 -7.89
N ASP A 73 0.18 21.49 -7.49
CA ASP A 73 0.50 22.79 -8.08
C ASP A 73 1.67 23.51 -7.40
N ASP A 74 2.30 22.89 -6.39
CA ASP A 74 3.53 23.38 -5.77
C ASP A 74 4.69 23.42 -6.79
N GLU A 75 5.47 24.51 -6.79
CA GLU A 75 6.58 24.69 -7.74
C GLU A 75 7.62 23.57 -7.67
N CYS A 76 7.86 23.02 -6.48
CA CYS A 76 8.76 21.87 -6.31
C CYS A 76 8.27 20.64 -7.10
N ILE A 77 6.95 20.38 -7.06
CA ILE A 77 6.33 19.27 -7.78
C ILE A 77 6.39 19.52 -9.30
N LYS A 78 6.02 20.73 -9.75
CA LYS A 78 6.04 21.09 -11.18
C LYS A 78 7.43 20.89 -11.78
N LYS A 79 8.46 21.48 -11.17
CA LYS A 79 9.86 21.37 -11.62
C LYS A 79 10.33 19.92 -11.69
N GLY A 80 10.00 19.10 -10.70
CA GLY A 80 10.36 17.69 -10.71
C GLY A 80 9.70 16.91 -11.85
N PHE A 81 8.41 17.14 -12.12
CA PHE A 81 7.76 16.51 -13.27
C PHE A 81 8.30 17.04 -14.60
N ASP A 82 8.64 18.33 -14.71
CA ASP A 82 9.26 18.90 -15.91
C ASP A 82 10.63 18.30 -16.19
N TYR A 83 11.43 18.01 -15.16
CA TYR A 83 12.64 17.22 -15.29
C TYR A 83 12.36 15.81 -15.81
N LEU A 84 11.42 15.09 -15.17
CA LEU A 84 11.08 13.71 -15.57
C LEU A 84 10.59 13.61 -17.02
N ARG A 85 9.86 14.61 -17.53
CA ARG A 85 9.35 14.64 -18.92
C ARG A 85 10.45 14.63 -19.98
N LYS A 86 11.67 15.07 -19.63
CA LYS A 86 12.84 15.11 -20.51
C LYS A 86 13.58 13.77 -20.59
N LEU A 87 13.31 12.84 -19.67
CA LEU A 87 14.04 11.60 -19.56
C LEU A 87 13.40 10.46 -20.38
N PRO A 88 14.22 9.61 -21.03
CA PRO A 88 13.72 8.40 -21.67
C PRO A 88 13.29 7.35 -20.63
N PHE A 89 12.39 6.46 -21.02
CA PHE A 89 12.05 5.31 -20.20
C PHE A 89 13.22 4.33 -20.13
N GLN A 90 13.82 4.22 -18.95
CA GLN A 90 14.94 3.34 -18.67
C GLN A 90 14.75 2.73 -17.28
N LYS A 91 15.03 1.41 -17.18
CA LYS A 91 14.92 0.60 -15.97
C LYS A 91 13.48 0.45 -15.44
N VAL A 92 13.13 -0.77 -15.08
CA VAL A 92 11.77 -1.11 -14.62
C VAL A 92 11.41 -0.35 -13.35
N TYR A 93 12.33 -0.30 -12.38
CA TYR A 93 12.16 0.43 -11.13
C TYR A 93 11.79 1.91 -11.35
N SER A 94 12.55 2.63 -12.18
CA SER A 94 12.35 4.06 -12.44
C SER A 94 11.01 4.36 -13.12
N VAL A 95 10.66 3.60 -14.16
CA VAL A 95 9.39 3.77 -14.88
C VAL A 95 8.20 3.42 -13.98
N SER A 96 8.37 2.44 -13.10
CA SER A 96 7.34 2.08 -12.12
C SER A 96 7.09 3.21 -11.12
N LEU A 97 8.15 3.79 -10.56
CA LEU A 97 8.04 4.95 -9.65
C LEU A 97 7.40 6.16 -10.34
N LEU A 98 7.73 6.42 -11.61
CA LEU A 98 7.07 7.46 -12.39
C LEU A 98 5.54 7.26 -12.44
N ILE A 99 5.08 6.04 -12.70
CA ILE A 99 3.64 5.75 -12.75
C ILE A 99 2.98 5.93 -11.37
N LEU A 100 3.66 5.51 -10.30
CA LEU A 100 3.17 5.74 -8.92
C LEU A 100 3.11 7.24 -8.59
N ALA A 101 4.12 8.02 -8.99
CA ALA A 101 4.14 9.46 -8.82
C ALA A 101 3.01 10.14 -9.63
N LEU A 102 2.74 9.68 -10.86
CA LEU A 102 1.60 10.15 -11.66
C LEU A 102 0.24 9.82 -11.00
N GLU A 103 0.10 8.64 -10.40
CA GLU A 103 -1.10 8.33 -9.62
C GLU A 103 -1.26 9.28 -8.43
N ALA A 104 -0.19 9.55 -7.68
CA ALA A 104 -0.22 10.48 -6.56
C ALA A 104 -0.50 11.92 -7.00
N LEU A 105 0.04 12.35 -8.15
CA LEU A 105 -0.14 13.71 -8.70
C LEU A 105 -1.62 14.00 -9.00
N TYR A 106 -2.34 12.97 -9.44
CA TYR A 106 -3.75 13.06 -9.83
C TYR A 106 -4.70 12.42 -8.82
N GLU A 107 -4.25 12.13 -7.61
CA GLU A 107 -5.12 11.62 -6.54
C GLU A 107 -6.25 12.64 -6.28
N PRO A 108 -7.53 12.23 -6.30
CA PRO A 108 -8.63 13.14 -6.03
C PRO A 108 -8.53 13.69 -4.60
N PRO A 109 -8.99 14.93 -4.36
CA PRO A 109 -9.07 15.47 -3.01
C PRO A 109 -9.79 14.50 -2.05
N SER A 110 -9.28 14.39 -0.82
CA SER A 110 -9.96 13.61 0.22
C SER A 110 -11.38 14.12 0.42
N LEU A 111 -12.32 13.22 0.70
CA LEU A 111 -13.71 13.61 0.99
C LEU A 111 -13.79 14.64 2.12
N LYS A 112 -12.88 14.55 3.10
CA LYS A 112 -12.75 15.53 4.19
C LYS A 112 -12.47 16.93 3.67
N LYS A 113 -11.40 17.09 2.88
CA LYS A 113 -11.05 18.37 2.24
C LYS A 113 -12.18 18.88 1.34
N MET A 114 -12.85 18.00 0.59
CA MET A 114 -14.00 18.41 -0.24
C MET A 114 -15.15 18.95 0.61
N LYS A 115 -15.42 18.30 1.74
CA LYS A 115 -16.45 18.72 2.68
C LYS A 115 -16.09 20.05 3.37
N GLU A 116 -14.82 20.24 3.73
CA GLU A 116 -14.32 21.49 4.32
C GLU A 116 -14.27 22.65 3.31
N ALA A 117 -14.04 22.36 2.03
CA ALA A 117 -14.02 23.35 0.96
C ALA A 117 -15.41 23.72 0.41
N GLY A 118 -16.44 22.92 0.70
CA GLY A 118 -17.83 23.25 0.36
C GLY A 118 -18.21 24.59 0.98
N LYS A 119 -18.58 25.58 0.16
CA LYS A 119 -19.08 26.88 0.63
C LYS A 119 -20.31 26.65 1.52
N LYS A 120 -20.47 27.43 2.61
CA LYS A 120 -21.60 27.42 3.57
C LYS A 120 -22.85 26.65 3.07
N GLY A 121 -22.89 25.33 3.26
CA GLY A 121 -24.05 24.48 2.99
C GLY A 121 -24.13 23.77 1.62
N ASP A 122 -23.35 24.16 0.59
CA ASP A 122 -23.36 23.45 -0.70
C ASP A 122 -22.42 22.22 -0.67
N LEU A 123 -23.04 21.05 -0.56
CA LEU A 123 -22.38 19.75 -0.52
C LEU A 123 -22.68 18.91 -1.77
N SER A 124 -23.20 19.49 -2.85
CA SER A 124 -23.60 18.77 -4.08
C SER A 124 -22.46 17.93 -4.68
N ASP A 125 -21.27 18.51 -4.82
CA ASP A 125 -20.06 17.83 -5.29
C ASP A 125 -19.63 16.72 -4.31
N TRP A 126 -19.70 16.97 -3.00
CA TRP A 126 -19.37 15.96 -1.99
C TRP A 126 -20.37 14.79 -2.02
N LYS A 127 -21.68 15.06 -2.10
CA LYS A 127 -22.75 14.04 -2.19
C LYS A 127 -22.58 13.15 -3.43
N THR A 128 -22.14 13.74 -4.54
CA THR A 128 -21.82 12.99 -5.76
C THR A 128 -20.59 12.11 -5.59
N GLU A 129 -19.51 12.65 -5.02
CA GLU A 129 -18.24 11.95 -4.90
C GLU A 129 -18.23 10.88 -3.80
N VAL A 130 -18.95 11.09 -2.69
CA VAL A 130 -19.00 10.17 -1.55
C VAL A 130 -19.69 8.84 -1.89
N CYS A 131 -20.55 8.83 -2.92
CA CYS A 131 -21.24 7.63 -3.40
C CYS A 131 -20.41 6.81 -4.40
N LYS A 132 -19.22 7.26 -4.79
CA LYS A 132 -18.37 6.56 -5.76
C LYS A 132 -17.35 5.70 -5.03
N THR A 133 -17.04 4.53 -5.62
CA THR A 133 -15.90 3.73 -5.15
C THR A 133 -14.61 4.56 -5.27
N PRO A 134 -13.61 4.36 -4.40
CA PRO A 134 -12.38 5.12 -4.50
C PRO A 134 -11.67 4.98 -5.85
N GLN A 135 -11.76 3.79 -6.46
CA GLN A 135 -11.26 3.57 -7.82
C GLN A 135 -12.00 4.41 -8.86
N LYS A 136 -13.34 4.46 -8.80
CA LYS A 136 -14.14 5.27 -9.73
C LYS A 136 -13.82 6.76 -9.58
N ARG A 137 -13.65 7.25 -8.35
CA ARG A 137 -13.22 8.63 -8.07
C ARG A 137 -11.87 8.94 -8.70
N ALA A 138 -10.88 8.07 -8.49
CA ALA A 138 -9.54 8.23 -9.07
C ALA A 138 -9.59 8.25 -10.61
N GLN A 139 -10.33 7.33 -11.22
CA GLN A 139 -10.49 7.24 -12.67
C GLN A 139 -11.17 8.49 -13.26
N ASP A 140 -12.28 8.93 -12.67
CA ASP A 140 -13.02 10.12 -13.12
C ASP A 140 -12.18 11.38 -12.96
N HIS A 141 -11.49 11.54 -11.83
CA HIS A 141 -10.61 12.66 -11.56
C HIS A 141 -9.44 12.70 -12.55
N PHE A 142 -8.76 11.57 -12.78
CA PHE A 142 -7.69 11.48 -13.77
C PHE A 142 -8.20 11.77 -15.19
N LYS A 143 -9.35 11.22 -15.58
CA LYS A 143 -9.97 11.48 -16.88
C LYS A 143 -10.27 12.98 -17.06
N LYS A 144 -10.76 13.66 -16.02
CA LYS A 144 -11.14 15.07 -16.07
C LYS A 144 -9.94 16.03 -15.98
N LYS A 145 -9.00 15.77 -15.06
CA LYS A 145 -7.95 16.72 -14.67
C LYS A 145 -6.59 16.45 -15.28
N ALA A 146 -6.29 15.22 -15.72
CA ALA A 146 -4.97 14.93 -16.25
C ALA A 146 -4.70 15.57 -17.61
N LYS A 147 -3.51 16.16 -17.73
CA LYS A 147 -3.01 16.79 -18.97
C LYS A 147 -2.98 15.75 -20.10
N ARG A 148 -3.21 16.18 -21.34
CA ARG A 148 -3.16 15.31 -22.53
C ARG A 148 -1.82 14.57 -22.62
N PHE A 149 -0.73 15.28 -22.36
CA PHE A 149 0.61 14.69 -22.32
C PHE A 149 0.71 13.59 -21.26
N ASP A 150 0.31 13.85 -20.02
CA ASP A 150 0.46 12.88 -18.92
C ASP A 150 -0.41 11.62 -19.15
N LYS A 151 -1.61 11.77 -19.74
CA LYS A 151 -2.43 10.62 -20.18
C LYS A 151 -1.73 9.76 -21.22
N ALA A 152 -1.11 10.39 -22.23
CA ALA A 152 -0.35 9.68 -23.25
C ALA A 152 0.93 9.06 -22.66
N TRP A 153 1.58 9.77 -21.74
CA TRP A 153 2.81 9.36 -21.10
C TRP A 153 2.60 8.13 -20.21
N LEU A 154 1.54 8.11 -19.40
CA LEU A 154 1.11 6.93 -18.63
C LEU A 154 0.90 5.72 -19.55
N LYS A 155 0.18 5.88 -20.67
CA LYS A 155 -0.04 4.78 -21.64
C LYS A 155 1.27 4.27 -22.23
N ARG A 156 2.20 5.16 -22.61
CA ARG A 156 3.52 4.76 -23.14
C ARG A 156 4.35 4.06 -22.07
N ALA A 157 4.33 4.53 -20.83
CA ALA A 157 5.06 3.93 -19.70
C ALA A 157 4.56 2.51 -19.41
N VAL A 158 3.23 2.30 -19.38
CA VAL A 158 2.62 0.97 -19.22
C VAL A 158 2.98 0.05 -20.39
N LYS A 159 2.86 0.53 -21.64
CA LYS A 159 3.24 -0.24 -22.83
C LYS A 159 4.71 -0.65 -22.77
N TRP A 160 5.58 0.26 -22.35
CA TRP A 160 7.01 -0.02 -22.17
C TRP A 160 7.24 -1.09 -21.10
N LEU A 161 6.61 -0.97 -19.92
CA LEU A 161 6.72 -1.98 -18.86
C LEU A 161 6.28 -3.37 -19.33
N LEU A 162 5.16 -3.46 -20.04
CA LEU A 162 4.67 -4.73 -20.56
C LEU A 162 5.61 -5.34 -21.62
N LYS A 163 6.27 -4.50 -22.43
CA LYS A 163 7.23 -4.93 -23.46
C LYS A 163 8.53 -5.49 -22.89
N VAL A 164 9.04 -4.93 -21.79
CA VAL A 164 10.36 -5.29 -21.23
C VAL A 164 10.35 -6.50 -20.27
N ARG A 165 9.24 -7.25 -20.23
CA ARG A 165 9.16 -8.53 -19.50
C ARG A 165 10.10 -9.56 -20.14
N ASN A 166 10.64 -10.47 -19.34
CA ASN A 166 11.39 -11.63 -19.84
C ASN A 166 10.43 -12.74 -20.35
N LYS A 167 11.00 -13.89 -20.76
CA LYS A 167 10.24 -15.02 -21.31
C LYS A 167 9.27 -15.64 -20.29
N GLU A 168 9.63 -15.58 -19.00
CA GLU A 168 8.79 -16.03 -17.88
C GLU A 168 7.68 -15.03 -17.53
N GLY A 169 7.64 -13.88 -18.21
CA GLY A 169 6.63 -12.86 -17.98
C GLY A 169 6.85 -12.04 -16.70
N ILE A 170 8.08 -11.93 -16.23
CA ILE A 170 8.48 -11.18 -15.03
C ILE A 170 9.53 -10.11 -15.39
N TRP A 171 9.89 -9.27 -14.43
CA TRP A 171 10.82 -8.17 -14.64
C TRP A 171 12.15 -8.42 -13.95
N ARG A 172 13.20 -7.80 -14.48
CA ARG A 172 14.57 -7.93 -13.99
C ARG A 172 15.36 -6.64 -14.12
N TYR A 173 16.44 -6.53 -13.35
CA TYR A 173 17.54 -5.66 -13.73
C TYR A 173 18.22 -6.20 -15.01
N PRO A 174 18.96 -5.38 -15.78
CA PRO A 174 19.50 -5.76 -17.09
C PRO A 174 20.36 -7.04 -17.16
N HIS A 175 20.86 -7.55 -16.03
CA HIS A 175 21.64 -8.79 -15.94
C HIS A 175 20.98 -9.78 -14.98
N GLY A 176 20.82 -11.06 -15.38
CA GLY A 176 20.28 -12.16 -14.55
C GLY A 176 18.97 -12.79 -15.01
N GLY A 177 18.49 -13.83 -14.30
CA GLY A 177 17.23 -14.52 -14.59
C GLY A 177 15.98 -13.67 -14.30
N TYR A 178 15.56 -13.61 -13.03
CA TYR A 178 14.44 -12.78 -12.55
C TYR A 178 14.88 -11.88 -11.39
N ASP A 179 14.03 -10.92 -11.00
CA ASP A 179 14.24 -10.03 -9.84
C ASP A 179 12.92 -9.71 -9.15
N HIS A 180 12.79 -10.10 -7.87
CA HIS A 180 11.54 -9.85 -7.13
C HIS A 180 11.33 -8.36 -6.81
N SER A 181 12.38 -7.53 -6.75
CA SER A 181 12.26 -6.07 -6.50
C SER A 181 11.66 -5.33 -7.70
N ASN A 182 12.16 -5.55 -8.91
CA ASN A 182 11.60 -4.94 -10.11
C ASN A 182 10.21 -5.47 -10.40
N THR A 183 9.98 -6.77 -10.18
CA THR A 183 8.67 -7.39 -10.43
C THR A 183 7.59 -6.81 -9.50
N GLN A 184 7.86 -6.61 -8.21
CA GLN A 184 6.89 -5.96 -7.31
C GLN A 184 6.60 -4.51 -7.73
N TYR A 185 7.60 -3.73 -8.15
CA TYR A 185 7.41 -2.33 -8.53
C TYR A 185 6.64 -2.22 -9.85
N ALA A 186 6.93 -3.09 -10.82
CA ALA A 186 6.14 -3.19 -12.02
C ALA A 186 4.67 -3.51 -11.71
N LEU A 187 4.39 -4.45 -10.80
CA LEU A 187 3.01 -4.74 -10.39
C LEU A 187 2.32 -3.58 -9.67
N LEU A 188 3.03 -2.88 -8.78
CA LEU A 188 2.50 -1.66 -8.13
C LEU A 188 2.11 -0.61 -9.17
N ALA A 189 2.98 -0.39 -10.17
CA ALA A 189 2.72 0.54 -11.26
C ALA A 189 1.56 0.10 -12.16
N LEU A 190 1.46 -1.18 -12.52
CA LEU A 190 0.33 -1.69 -13.30
C LEU A 190 -0.99 -1.62 -12.51
N CYS A 191 -0.94 -1.84 -11.20
CA CYS A 191 -2.09 -1.67 -10.31
C CYS A 191 -2.55 -0.21 -10.26
N ALA A 192 -1.61 0.73 -10.12
CA ALA A 192 -1.87 2.17 -10.21
C ALA A 192 -2.47 2.57 -11.56
N ALA A 193 -1.86 2.13 -12.66
CA ALA A 193 -2.37 2.38 -14.01
C ALA A 193 -3.80 1.84 -14.21
N LYS A 194 -4.11 0.67 -13.64
CA LYS A 194 -5.46 0.10 -13.64
C LYS A 194 -6.47 0.95 -12.85
N ARG A 195 -6.07 1.53 -11.72
CA ARG A 195 -6.91 2.49 -10.99
C ARG A 195 -7.14 3.79 -11.78
N LEU A 196 -6.16 4.21 -12.57
CA LEU A 196 -6.28 5.34 -13.51
C LEU A 196 -7.00 4.98 -14.83
N GLY A 197 -7.54 3.76 -14.94
CA GLY A 197 -8.39 3.34 -16.07
C GLY A 197 -7.68 2.64 -17.23
N ILE A 198 -6.39 2.28 -17.09
CA ILE A 198 -5.69 1.46 -18.08
C ILE A 198 -6.07 -0.02 -17.89
N LYS A 199 -6.54 -0.68 -18.95
CA LYS A 199 -6.83 -2.11 -18.89
C LYS A 199 -5.51 -2.92 -18.94
N ILE A 200 -5.36 -3.86 -18.02
CA ILE A 200 -4.23 -4.79 -17.94
C ILE A 200 -4.76 -6.22 -18.12
N SER A 201 -4.12 -7.02 -18.98
CA SER A 201 -4.55 -8.41 -19.24
C SER A 201 -4.45 -9.27 -17.96
N PRO A 202 -5.45 -10.13 -17.68
CA PRO A 202 -5.37 -11.15 -16.63
C PRO A 202 -4.12 -12.02 -16.67
N ASP A 203 -3.57 -12.29 -17.86
CA ASP A 203 -2.40 -13.16 -18.04
C ASP A 203 -1.14 -12.59 -17.38
N VAL A 204 -1.05 -11.26 -17.29
CA VAL A 204 0.06 -10.58 -16.60
C VAL A 204 0.03 -10.93 -15.12
N TRP A 205 -1.14 -10.84 -14.48
CA TRP A 205 -1.32 -11.19 -13.07
C TRP A 205 -1.09 -12.67 -12.83
N MET A 206 -1.59 -13.53 -13.74
CA MET A 206 -1.44 -14.98 -13.65
C MET A 206 0.02 -15.41 -13.72
N ALA A 207 0.79 -14.88 -14.68
CA ALA A 207 2.21 -15.20 -14.83
C ALA A 207 3.02 -14.84 -13.58
N VAL A 208 2.80 -13.64 -13.03
CA VAL A 208 3.51 -13.20 -11.82
C VAL A 208 3.07 -13.98 -10.58
N ALA A 209 1.78 -14.31 -10.46
CA ALA A 209 1.30 -15.14 -9.35
C ALA A 209 1.93 -16.54 -9.36
N LYS A 210 1.99 -17.19 -10.54
CA LYS A 210 2.68 -18.47 -10.70
C LYS A 210 4.14 -18.37 -10.26
N HIS A 211 4.85 -17.35 -10.77
CA HIS A 211 6.25 -17.13 -10.43
C HIS A 211 6.48 -17.01 -8.91
N PHE A 212 5.74 -16.16 -8.20
CA PHE A 212 5.93 -15.98 -6.76
C PHE A 212 5.51 -17.22 -5.95
N ILE A 213 4.50 -17.97 -6.37
CA ILE A 213 4.14 -19.25 -5.72
C ILE A 213 5.29 -20.27 -5.90
N GLU A 214 5.87 -20.32 -7.09
CA GLU A 214 6.95 -21.25 -7.42
C GLU A 214 8.29 -20.87 -6.77
N SER A 215 8.58 -19.59 -6.60
CA SER A 215 9.84 -19.08 -6.04
C SER A 215 9.84 -18.93 -4.51
N GLN A 216 8.69 -19.10 -3.84
CA GLN A 216 8.61 -19.13 -2.38
C GLN A 216 9.39 -20.32 -1.81
N GLU A 217 9.99 -20.14 -0.62
CA GLU A 217 10.61 -21.23 0.13
C GLU A 217 9.71 -22.46 0.22
N LYS A 218 10.30 -23.65 0.11
CA LYS A 218 9.55 -24.91 0.17
C LYS A 218 9.27 -25.36 1.59
N LYS A 219 10.22 -25.14 2.49
CA LYS A 219 10.17 -25.49 3.91
C LYS A 219 10.28 -24.23 4.76
N GLY A 220 9.75 -24.30 5.97
CA GLY A 220 9.78 -23.24 6.97
C GLY A 220 9.07 -23.74 8.23
N PRO A 221 9.37 -23.19 9.42
CA PRO A 221 8.73 -23.62 10.65
C PRO A 221 7.22 -23.34 10.61
N GLU A 222 6.43 -24.24 11.18
CA GLU A 222 5.01 -23.99 11.43
C GLU A 222 4.88 -22.88 12.49
N VAL A 223 4.07 -21.87 12.23
CA VAL A 223 3.81 -20.77 13.17
C VAL A 223 2.36 -20.79 13.61
N LYS A 224 2.07 -20.15 14.75
CA LYS A 224 0.69 -19.98 15.23
C LYS A 224 -0.13 -19.26 14.14
N PRO A 225 -1.22 -19.87 13.63
CA PRO A 225 -2.02 -19.25 12.59
C PRO A 225 -2.68 -17.95 13.06
N PHE A 226 -2.72 -16.96 12.17
CA PHE A 226 -3.45 -15.72 12.38
C PHE A 226 -4.19 -15.31 11.11
N PHE A 227 -5.19 -14.45 11.26
CA PHE A 227 -6.06 -14.05 10.17
C PHE A 227 -5.35 -13.08 9.22
N VAL A 228 -5.30 -13.42 7.93
CA VAL A 228 -4.73 -12.58 6.88
C VAL A 228 -5.86 -12.23 5.91
N PRO A 229 -6.53 -11.07 6.07
CA PRO A 229 -7.78 -10.80 5.34
C PRO A 229 -7.65 -10.92 3.83
N ALA A 230 -6.53 -10.46 3.25
CA ALA A 230 -6.31 -10.59 1.81
C ALA A 230 -6.14 -12.03 1.32
N ALA A 231 -5.78 -12.99 2.18
CA ALA A 231 -5.74 -14.42 1.84
C ALA A 231 -7.07 -15.10 2.14
N ASP A 232 -7.65 -14.79 3.31
CA ASP A 232 -8.77 -15.53 3.89
C ASP A 232 -10.13 -15.07 3.38
N LEU A 233 -10.20 -13.86 2.82
CA LEU A 233 -11.44 -13.32 2.28
C LEU A 233 -11.43 -13.31 0.75
N PRO A 234 -12.58 -13.58 0.10
CA PRO A 234 -12.76 -13.29 -1.31
C PRO A 234 -12.77 -11.78 -1.55
N LEU A 235 -11.81 -11.26 -2.30
CA LEU A 235 -11.67 -9.83 -2.57
C LEU A 235 -12.86 -9.30 -3.38
N SER A 236 -13.39 -10.10 -4.32
CA SER A 236 -14.58 -9.75 -5.10
C SER A 236 -15.82 -9.54 -4.23
N LYS A 237 -15.94 -10.27 -3.11
CA LYS A 237 -17.04 -10.07 -2.16
C LYS A 237 -16.88 -8.80 -1.34
N LEU A 238 -15.64 -8.45 -0.97
CA LEU A 238 -15.37 -7.19 -0.28
C LEU A 238 -15.67 -5.99 -1.17
N GLU A 239 -15.28 -6.05 -2.46
CA GLU A 239 -15.64 -5.03 -3.44
C GLU A 239 -17.15 -4.91 -3.61
N LYS A 240 -17.87 -6.03 -3.77
CA LYS A 240 -19.32 -6.03 -3.90
C LYS A 240 -20.02 -5.46 -2.65
N ALA A 241 -19.57 -5.83 -1.46
CA ALA A 241 -20.14 -5.31 -0.20
C ALA A 241 -19.96 -3.79 -0.09
N MET A 242 -18.80 -3.27 -0.51
CA MET A 242 -18.55 -1.82 -0.59
C MET A 242 -19.49 -1.15 -1.61
N GLU A 243 -19.64 -1.70 -2.81
CA GLU A 243 -20.54 -1.16 -3.84
C GLU A 243 -21.99 -1.09 -3.36
N GLU A 244 -22.49 -2.16 -2.71
CA GLU A 244 -23.82 -2.19 -2.11
C GLU A 244 -24.00 -1.13 -1.01
N ALA A 245 -22.99 -0.93 -0.16
CA ALA A 245 -23.03 0.09 0.89
C ALA A 245 -23.10 1.52 0.30
N LEU A 246 -22.36 1.77 -0.78
CA LEU A 246 -22.38 3.05 -1.49
C LEU A 246 -23.70 3.31 -2.23
N GLU A 247 -24.31 2.27 -2.81
CA GLU A 247 -25.64 2.40 -3.44
C GLU A 247 -26.74 2.63 -2.40
N GLY A 248 -26.68 1.94 -1.25
CA GLY A 248 -27.59 2.19 -0.12
C GLY A 248 -27.49 3.64 0.36
N LEU A 249 -26.27 4.17 0.49
CA LEU A 249 -26.05 5.56 0.79
C LEU A 249 -26.65 6.50 -0.28
N LYS A 250 -26.45 6.21 -1.56
CA LYS A 250 -26.98 7.03 -2.66
C LYS A 250 -28.51 7.12 -2.60
N LYS A 251 -29.19 6.03 -2.23
CA LYS A 251 -30.65 6.01 -2.02
C LYS A 251 -31.05 6.92 -0.86
N LEU A 252 -30.36 6.81 0.29
CA LEU A 252 -30.62 7.66 1.45
C LEU A 252 -30.45 9.15 1.13
N LEU A 253 -29.36 9.54 0.45
CA LEU A 253 -29.14 10.94 0.08
C LEU A 253 -30.23 11.50 -0.86
N LYS A 254 -30.83 10.65 -1.71
CA LYS A 254 -31.97 11.03 -2.56
C LYS A 254 -33.27 11.16 -1.76
N GLU A 255 -33.48 10.29 -0.78
CA GLU A 255 -34.63 10.34 0.12
C GLU A 255 -34.59 11.60 0.99
N GLU A 256 -33.42 11.98 1.50
CA GLU A 256 -33.21 13.25 2.22
C GLU A 256 -33.58 14.46 1.37
N GLU A 257 -33.13 14.49 0.12
CA GLU A 257 -33.44 15.57 -0.83
C GLU A 257 -34.94 15.67 -1.08
N LYS A 258 -35.65 14.53 -1.16
CA LYS A 258 -37.12 14.50 -1.30
C LYS A 258 -37.86 14.96 -0.06
N MET A 259 -37.37 14.64 1.15
CA MET A 259 -38.05 14.99 2.40
C MET A 259 -37.77 16.43 2.86
N GLY A 260 -36.86 17.16 2.20
CA GLY A 260 -36.46 18.50 2.64
C GLY A 260 -35.71 18.52 3.99
N ILE A 261 -35.27 17.35 4.47
CA ILE A 261 -34.58 17.21 5.77
C ILE A 261 -33.07 17.31 5.53
N SER A 262 -32.41 18.25 6.22
CA SER A 262 -30.95 18.33 6.25
C SER A 262 -30.39 17.37 7.31
N VAL A 263 -30.06 16.15 6.91
CA VAL A 263 -29.35 15.21 7.80
C VAL A 263 -27.93 15.72 8.01
N ARG A 264 -27.53 15.86 9.27
CA ARG A 264 -26.18 16.33 9.59
C ARG A 264 -25.17 15.27 9.11
N PRO A 265 -24.07 15.67 8.46
CA PRO A 265 -23.09 14.73 7.91
C PRO A 265 -22.50 13.70 8.87
N LYS A 266 -22.52 13.97 10.19
CA LYS A 266 -22.05 13.04 11.23
C LYS A 266 -22.97 11.82 11.39
N ASP A 267 -24.27 12.02 11.14
CA ASP A 267 -25.29 11.00 11.30
C ASP A 267 -25.20 10.02 10.11
N LEU A 268 -24.97 10.51 8.89
CA LEU A 268 -24.67 9.71 7.69
C LEU A 268 -23.43 8.81 7.82
N ILE A 269 -22.35 9.31 8.44
CA ILE A 269 -21.12 8.53 8.65
C ILE A 269 -21.38 7.35 9.60
N ARG A 270 -22.07 7.61 10.72
CA ARG A 270 -22.37 6.62 11.77
C ARG A 270 -23.22 5.45 11.26
N TRP A 271 -24.20 5.71 10.41
CA TRP A 271 -25.07 4.68 9.82
C TRP A 271 -24.34 3.77 8.83
N ARG A 272 -23.44 4.33 8.01
CA ARG A 272 -22.63 3.54 7.06
C ARG A 272 -21.68 2.58 7.75
N THR A 273 -21.07 3.01 8.86
CA THR A 273 -20.17 2.16 9.67
C THR A 273 -20.93 0.94 10.21
N LYS A 274 -22.14 1.15 10.75
CA LYS A 274 -22.98 0.07 11.30
C LYS A 274 -23.43 -0.94 10.22
N ALA A 275 -23.84 -0.47 9.04
CA ALA A 275 -24.29 -1.34 7.94
C ALA A 275 -23.16 -2.23 7.37
N ILE A 276 -21.91 -1.75 7.38
CA ILE A 276 -20.75 -2.53 6.97
C ILE A 276 -20.36 -3.54 8.04
N GLU A 277 -20.32 -3.14 9.32
CA GLU A 277 -19.99 -4.04 10.44
C GLU A 277 -20.97 -5.23 10.54
N GLU A 278 -22.28 -4.97 10.45
CA GLU A 278 -23.32 -6.02 10.53
C GLU A 278 -23.26 -6.99 9.34
N LYS A 279 -22.97 -6.50 8.12
CA LYS A 279 -22.86 -7.35 6.93
C LYS A 279 -21.54 -8.12 6.88
N VAL A 280 -20.41 -7.49 7.21
CA VAL A 280 -19.09 -8.16 7.24
C VAL A 280 -19.09 -9.29 8.28
N GLY A 281 -19.68 -9.08 9.46
CA GLY A 281 -19.79 -10.11 10.49
C GLY A 281 -20.66 -11.32 10.11
N LYS A 282 -21.68 -11.13 9.25
CA LYS A 282 -22.55 -12.21 8.74
C LYS A 282 -21.99 -12.92 7.49
N VAL A 283 -21.20 -12.24 6.67
CA VAL A 283 -20.65 -12.77 5.41
C VAL A 283 -19.39 -13.64 5.61
N PHE A 284 -18.70 -13.51 6.75
CA PHE A 284 -17.38 -14.14 6.97
C PHE A 284 -17.28 -14.89 8.32
N PRO A 285 -17.84 -16.12 8.40
CA PRO A 285 -17.71 -16.94 9.60
C PRO A 285 -16.25 -17.38 9.83
N PRO A 286 -15.83 -17.58 11.10
CA PRO A 286 -14.46 -17.91 11.45
C PRO A 286 -14.16 -19.39 11.19
N GLU A 287 -13.94 -19.79 9.93
CA GLU A 287 -13.34 -21.10 9.58
C GLU A 287 -11.84 -21.20 9.98
N ARG A 288 -11.45 -20.48 11.05
CA ARG A 288 -10.07 -20.12 11.41
C ARG A 288 -9.24 -21.26 12.00
N ARG A 289 -9.86 -22.37 12.44
CA ARG A 289 -9.18 -23.39 13.27
C ARG A 289 -8.41 -24.47 12.50
N LYS A 290 -8.47 -24.54 11.16
CA LYS A 290 -7.89 -25.67 10.40
C LYS A 290 -6.79 -25.31 9.40
N VAL A 291 -6.40 -24.04 9.28
CA VAL A 291 -5.38 -23.63 8.30
C VAL A 291 -4.02 -23.54 8.97
N LYS A 292 -3.06 -24.34 8.49
CA LYS A 292 -1.65 -24.24 8.90
C LYS A 292 -0.96 -23.08 8.20
N MET A 293 0.00 -22.47 8.88
CA MET A 293 0.83 -21.40 8.36
C MET A 293 2.30 -21.76 8.57
N PHE A 294 3.12 -21.59 7.55
CA PHE A 294 4.54 -21.86 7.61
C PHE A 294 5.31 -20.58 7.30
N ALA A 295 6.32 -20.25 8.08
CA ALA A 295 7.17 -19.08 7.82
C ALA A 295 8.02 -19.35 6.56
N ARG A 296 7.50 -18.97 5.39
CA ARG A 296 8.14 -19.18 4.08
C ARG A 296 8.19 -17.86 3.30
N GLY A 297 9.39 -17.35 3.09
CA GLY A 297 9.64 -16.05 2.49
C GLY A 297 10.12 -16.16 1.05
N TRP A 298 10.70 -15.06 0.57
CA TRP A 298 11.29 -14.98 -0.75
C TRP A 298 12.72 -14.46 -0.70
N LYS A 299 13.55 -15.07 -1.55
CA LYS A 299 14.89 -14.59 -1.90
C LYS A 299 14.83 -13.52 -2.97
N TYR A 300 15.93 -12.79 -3.20
CA TYR A 300 15.96 -11.73 -4.20
C TYR A 300 15.89 -12.27 -5.65
N ARG A 301 16.67 -13.32 -5.89
CA ARG A 301 16.92 -13.96 -7.20
C ARG A 301 17.17 -15.45 -6.98
N ASN A 302 17.12 -16.26 -8.04
CA ASN A 302 17.39 -17.70 -7.93
C ASN A 302 18.81 -18.01 -7.42
N ASP A 303 19.79 -17.19 -7.80
CA ASP A 303 21.22 -17.29 -7.48
C ASP A 303 21.60 -16.74 -6.09
N ARG A 304 20.63 -16.26 -5.30
CA ARG A 304 20.85 -15.84 -3.91
C ARG A 304 20.34 -16.90 -2.95
N SER A 305 21.06 -17.11 -1.86
CA SER A 305 20.64 -18.00 -0.76
C SER A 305 19.74 -17.27 0.24
N GLU A 306 19.95 -15.97 0.44
CA GLU A 306 19.29 -15.18 1.47
C GLU A 306 17.82 -14.91 1.16
N VAL A 307 16.96 -15.34 2.08
CA VAL A 307 15.57 -14.88 2.18
C VAL A 307 15.53 -13.67 3.11
N THR A 308 14.89 -12.59 2.67
CA THR A 308 14.97 -11.29 3.36
C THR A 308 13.60 -10.67 3.58
N GLY A 309 13.45 -9.83 4.60
CA GLY A 309 12.21 -9.07 4.82
C GLY A 309 11.83 -8.20 3.63
N SER A 310 12.82 -7.55 3.01
CA SER A 310 12.63 -6.77 1.78
C SER A 310 11.97 -7.57 0.66
N MET A 311 12.35 -8.83 0.48
CA MET A 311 11.83 -9.68 -0.60
C MET A 311 10.57 -10.44 -0.19
N THR A 312 10.40 -10.73 1.10
CA THR A 312 9.15 -11.30 1.60
C THR A 312 8.00 -10.31 1.51
N THR A 313 8.24 -9.04 1.84
CA THR A 313 7.25 -7.97 1.62
C THR A 313 6.94 -7.78 0.13
N ALA A 314 7.93 -7.97 -0.75
CA ALA A 314 7.74 -7.99 -2.21
C ALA A 314 6.76 -9.07 -2.65
N GLY A 315 7.00 -10.32 -2.22
CA GLY A 315 6.19 -11.48 -2.58
C GLY A 315 4.74 -11.33 -2.11
N LEU A 316 4.55 -10.87 -0.87
CA LEU A 316 3.23 -10.56 -0.33
C LEU A 316 2.49 -9.51 -1.17
N ALA A 317 3.13 -8.36 -1.40
CA ALA A 317 2.53 -7.28 -2.18
C ALA A 317 2.14 -7.77 -3.58
N SER A 318 3.04 -8.49 -4.25
CA SER A 318 2.80 -9.04 -5.58
C SER A 318 1.65 -10.05 -5.63
N LEU A 319 1.61 -11.02 -4.72
CA LEU A 319 0.56 -12.02 -4.69
C LEU A 319 -0.82 -11.43 -4.39
N VAL A 320 -0.89 -10.46 -3.47
CA VAL A 320 -2.17 -9.77 -3.18
C VAL A 320 -2.65 -8.97 -4.39
N ILE A 321 -1.76 -8.22 -5.05
CA ILE A 321 -2.11 -7.47 -6.27
C ILE A 321 -2.59 -8.43 -7.37
N CYS A 322 -1.92 -9.57 -7.54
CA CYS A 322 -2.35 -10.58 -8.51
C CYS A 322 -3.71 -11.19 -8.15
N LYS A 323 -3.95 -11.50 -6.86
CA LYS A 323 -5.25 -11.99 -6.40
C LYS A 323 -6.34 -11.00 -6.76
N TRP A 324 -6.12 -9.72 -6.49
CA TRP A 324 -7.05 -8.65 -6.84
C TRP A 324 -7.29 -8.57 -8.36
N GLY A 325 -6.23 -8.57 -9.16
CA GLY A 325 -6.31 -8.55 -10.62
C GLY A 325 -7.04 -9.77 -11.23
N LEU A 326 -7.06 -10.89 -10.51
CA LEU A 326 -7.67 -12.17 -10.92
C LEU A 326 -8.99 -12.48 -10.19
N ALA A 327 -9.43 -11.65 -9.25
CA ALA A 327 -10.50 -11.97 -8.31
C ALA A 327 -11.80 -12.40 -9.02
N LYS A 328 -12.21 -11.64 -10.05
CA LYS A 328 -13.41 -11.92 -10.85
C LYS A 328 -13.38 -13.27 -11.58
N THR A 329 -12.21 -13.83 -11.83
CA THR A 329 -12.02 -15.11 -12.53
C THR A 329 -11.81 -16.24 -11.54
N LEU A 330 -10.83 -16.11 -10.63
CA LEU A 330 -10.45 -17.18 -9.71
C LEU A 330 -11.49 -17.43 -8.62
N GLU A 331 -12.14 -16.38 -8.10
CA GLU A 331 -13.02 -16.52 -6.93
C GLU A 331 -14.44 -17.00 -7.28
N ARG A 332 -14.77 -17.15 -8.58
CA ARG A 332 -16.00 -17.81 -9.04
C ARG A 332 -16.07 -19.26 -8.57
N ASN A 333 -14.94 -19.95 -8.61
CA ASN A 333 -14.80 -21.31 -8.09
C ASN A 333 -13.96 -21.29 -6.81
N LYS A 334 -14.63 -21.29 -5.64
CA LYS A 334 -13.94 -21.30 -4.33
C LYS A 334 -13.02 -22.52 -4.13
N LYS A 335 -13.28 -23.63 -4.83
CA LYS A 335 -12.46 -24.86 -4.79
C LYS A 335 -11.29 -24.82 -5.78
N ASN A 336 -11.07 -23.71 -6.49
CA ASN A 336 -9.99 -23.58 -7.46
C ASN A 336 -8.63 -23.89 -6.81
N PRO A 337 -7.88 -24.89 -7.31
CA PRO A 337 -6.63 -25.34 -6.68
C PRO A 337 -5.54 -24.26 -6.74
N PHE A 338 -5.50 -23.45 -7.80
CA PHE A 338 -4.58 -22.33 -7.91
C PHE A 338 -4.90 -21.24 -6.89
N LEU A 339 -6.19 -20.89 -6.70
CA LEU A 339 -6.60 -19.94 -5.67
C LEU A 339 -6.21 -20.41 -4.26
N ARG A 340 -6.35 -21.71 -3.96
CA ARG A 340 -5.90 -22.30 -2.69
C ARG A 340 -4.39 -22.15 -2.48
N LYS A 341 -3.58 -22.47 -3.50
CA LYS A 341 -2.12 -22.30 -3.47
C LYS A 341 -1.72 -20.84 -3.29
N LEU A 342 -2.39 -19.94 -4.02
CA LEU A 342 -2.17 -18.49 -3.93
C LEU A 342 -2.47 -17.96 -2.52
N ASN A 343 -3.63 -18.30 -1.96
CA ASN A 343 -4.01 -17.88 -0.61
C ASN A 343 -3.04 -18.45 0.44
N GLN A 344 -2.59 -19.71 0.28
CA GLN A 344 -1.59 -20.29 1.17
C GLN A 344 -0.26 -19.55 1.09
N ALA A 345 0.22 -19.22 -0.11
CA ALA A 345 1.46 -18.48 -0.27
C ALA A 345 1.40 -17.08 0.38
N ILE A 346 0.25 -16.38 0.30
CA ILE A 346 0.04 -15.12 1.01
C ILE A 346 0.10 -15.34 2.53
N ARG A 347 -0.55 -16.37 3.06
CA ARG A 347 -0.48 -16.68 4.50
C ARG A 347 0.94 -16.95 4.95
N ASP A 348 1.68 -17.75 4.20
CA ASP A 348 3.03 -18.15 4.57
C ASP A 348 4.04 -16.99 4.49
N GLY A 349 3.84 -16.07 3.55
CA GLY A 349 4.59 -14.81 3.53
C GLY A 349 4.32 -13.96 4.76
N ALA A 350 3.06 -13.88 5.20
CA ALA A 350 2.68 -13.14 6.40
C ALA A 350 3.23 -13.83 7.66
N ALA A 351 3.21 -15.17 7.70
CA ALA A 351 3.82 -15.99 8.72
C ALA A 351 5.32 -15.73 8.84
N TRP A 352 6.02 -15.60 7.71
CA TRP A 352 7.44 -15.29 7.70
C TRP A 352 7.72 -13.92 8.32
N LEU A 353 6.93 -12.90 7.98
CA LEU A 353 7.05 -11.58 8.59
C LEU A 353 6.73 -11.60 10.08
N ALA A 354 5.74 -12.39 10.52
CA ALA A 354 5.42 -12.55 11.93
C ALA A 354 6.55 -13.24 12.72
N HIS A 355 7.21 -14.23 12.11
CA HIS A 355 8.27 -15.00 12.75
C HIS A 355 9.61 -14.24 12.82
N HIS A 356 9.92 -13.44 11.80
CA HIS A 356 11.17 -12.68 11.70
C HIS A 356 10.97 -11.18 11.89
N PHE A 357 9.91 -10.76 12.57
CA PHE A 357 9.51 -9.36 12.62
C PHE A 357 10.62 -8.45 13.16
N SER A 358 10.86 -7.33 12.49
CA SER A 358 11.77 -6.28 12.96
C SER A 358 11.36 -4.93 12.40
N VAL A 359 11.67 -3.87 13.14
CA VAL A 359 11.58 -2.47 12.65
C VAL A 359 12.93 -1.77 12.63
N SER A 360 13.97 -2.37 13.22
CA SER A 360 15.31 -1.81 13.35
C SER A 360 16.36 -2.51 12.47
N SER A 361 15.98 -3.56 11.75
CA SER A 361 16.83 -4.29 10.82
C SER A 361 15.99 -4.85 9.67
N ASN A 362 16.64 -5.16 8.54
CA ASN A 362 16.04 -5.91 7.44
C ASN A 362 16.28 -7.41 7.70
N PRO A 363 15.28 -8.20 8.13
CA PRO A 363 15.50 -9.57 8.53
C PRO A 363 16.12 -10.41 7.40
N GLY A 364 17.04 -11.31 7.73
CA GLY A 364 17.78 -12.12 6.76
C GLY A 364 18.87 -11.37 5.99
N ARG A 365 19.16 -10.10 6.33
CA ARG A 365 20.19 -9.29 5.70
C ARG A 365 21.35 -8.98 6.66
N ALA A 366 22.40 -9.80 6.62
CA ALA A 366 23.53 -9.70 7.55
C ALA A 366 24.32 -8.37 7.47
N ASP A 367 24.35 -7.72 6.30
CA ASP A 367 25.09 -6.46 6.08
C ASP A 367 24.37 -5.20 6.60
N GLY A 368 23.19 -5.35 7.20
CA GLY A 368 22.39 -4.26 7.78
C GLY A 368 21.79 -3.29 6.77
N ARG A 369 21.92 -3.53 5.46
CA ARG A 369 21.44 -2.62 4.42
C ARG A 369 19.94 -2.78 4.12
N TRP A 370 19.38 -1.78 3.47
CA TRP A 370 18.03 -1.73 2.93
C TRP A 370 16.92 -1.73 3.99
N LEU A 371 17.21 -1.24 5.18
CA LEU A 371 16.25 -1.10 6.28
C LEU A 371 15.08 -0.20 5.88
N TYR A 372 15.34 1.00 5.36
CA TYR A 372 14.23 1.91 5.00
C TYR A 372 13.40 1.40 3.82
N TYR A 373 14.06 0.73 2.87
CA TYR A 373 13.38 0.03 1.77
C TYR A 373 12.49 -1.10 2.32
N TYR A 374 13.01 -1.88 3.27
CA TYR A 374 12.27 -2.93 3.96
C TYR A 374 11.09 -2.36 4.73
N LEU A 375 11.25 -1.29 5.50
CA LEU A 375 10.17 -0.65 6.24
C LEU A 375 9.05 -0.21 5.29
N TYR A 376 9.38 0.45 4.18
CA TYR A 376 8.35 0.77 3.17
C TYR A 376 7.75 -0.51 2.53
N GLY A 377 8.51 -1.60 2.41
CA GLY A 377 7.98 -2.92 2.12
C GLY A 377 6.99 -3.43 3.17
N LEU A 378 7.30 -3.27 4.46
CA LEU A 378 6.48 -3.70 5.58
C LEU A 378 5.15 -2.94 5.62
N GLU A 379 5.18 -1.63 5.39
CA GLU A 379 3.96 -0.83 5.21
C GLU A 379 3.11 -1.34 4.04
N ARG A 380 3.74 -1.57 2.87
CA ARG A 380 3.06 -2.14 1.70
C ARG A 380 2.41 -3.49 2.01
N ALA A 381 3.14 -4.37 2.67
CA ALA A 381 2.65 -5.69 3.06
C ALA A 381 1.46 -5.57 4.03
N GLY A 382 1.57 -4.74 5.07
CA GLY A 382 0.49 -4.50 6.03
C GLY A 382 -0.77 -3.95 5.37
N VAL A 383 -0.63 -2.89 4.56
CA VAL A 383 -1.76 -2.26 3.86
C VAL A 383 -2.42 -3.20 2.86
N LEU A 384 -1.64 -3.88 2.01
CA LEU A 384 -2.20 -4.73 0.96
C LEU A 384 -2.84 -5.99 1.53
N THR A 385 -2.21 -6.62 2.53
CA THR A 385 -2.79 -7.79 3.19
C THR A 385 -3.97 -7.45 4.10
N MET A 386 -4.14 -6.17 4.43
CA MET A 386 -5.11 -5.62 5.38
C MET A 386 -4.93 -6.16 6.80
N VAL A 387 -3.74 -6.63 7.16
CA VAL A 387 -3.43 -7.05 8.53
C VAL A 387 -3.08 -5.82 9.37
N GLU A 388 -3.59 -5.79 10.59
CA GLU A 388 -3.15 -4.82 11.59
C GLU A 388 -1.87 -5.29 12.28
N GLN A 389 -1.71 -6.62 12.40
CA GLN A 389 -0.58 -7.23 13.09
C GLN A 389 0.00 -8.40 12.31
N PHE A 390 1.33 -8.53 12.31
CA PHE A 390 2.03 -9.75 11.92
C PHE A 390 2.40 -10.51 13.20
N GLY A 391 1.67 -11.59 13.49
CA GLY A 391 1.77 -12.24 14.80
C GLY A 391 1.29 -11.30 15.90
N ASN A 392 2.14 -11.00 16.87
CA ASN A 392 1.84 -10.07 17.97
C ASN A 392 2.32 -8.63 17.67
N HIS A 393 2.88 -8.38 16.49
CA HIS A 393 3.50 -7.10 16.17
C HIS A 393 2.57 -6.18 15.42
N ASN A 394 2.27 -5.01 15.99
CA ASN A 394 1.57 -3.96 15.29
C ASN A 394 2.57 -3.19 14.42
N TRP A 395 2.61 -3.58 13.14
CA TRP A 395 3.63 -3.13 12.20
C TRP A 395 3.71 -1.61 12.06
N TYR A 396 2.57 -0.91 12.08
CA TYR A 396 2.56 0.53 11.91
C TYR A 396 3.00 1.23 13.18
N GLU A 397 2.45 0.82 14.33
CA GLU A 397 2.73 1.45 15.61
C GLU A 397 4.20 1.27 16.02
N GLU A 398 4.74 0.07 15.86
CA GLU A 398 6.15 -0.21 16.14
C GLU A 398 7.08 0.53 15.16
N GLY A 399 6.79 0.47 13.86
CA GLY A 399 7.63 1.13 12.86
C GLY A 399 7.57 2.66 12.91
N ALA A 400 6.41 3.24 13.22
CA ALA A 400 6.26 4.69 13.34
C ALA A 400 7.01 5.21 14.57
N ARG A 401 6.89 4.55 15.73
CA ARG A 401 7.67 4.92 16.92
C ARG A 401 9.17 4.81 16.66
N TRP A 402 9.61 3.74 16.01
CA TRP A 402 11.02 3.58 15.63
C TRP A 402 11.47 4.72 14.71
N LEU A 403 10.76 5.00 13.61
CA LEU A 403 11.11 6.09 12.70
C LEU A 403 11.14 7.46 13.40
N LEU A 404 10.19 7.76 14.29
CA LEU A 404 10.20 9.00 15.05
C LEU A 404 11.46 9.13 15.92
N SER A 405 11.91 8.03 16.53
CA SER A 405 13.15 8.01 17.33
C SER A 405 14.42 8.19 16.50
N GLN A 406 14.37 7.87 15.20
CA GLN A 406 15.54 7.93 14.30
C GLN A 406 15.62 9.21 13.46
N GLN A 407 14.63 10.11 13.56
CA GLN A 407 14.62 11.33 12.75
C GLN A 407 15.73 12.30 13.20
N ARG A 408 16.54 12.76 12.24
CA ARG A 408 17.58 13.77 12.49
C ARG A 408 16.97 15.17 12.71
N PRO A 409 17.71 16.10 13.35
CA PRO A 409 17.24 17.48 13.56
C PRO A 409 16.82 18.22 12.27
N ASP A 410 17.48 17.92 11.14
CA ASP A 410 17.15 18.50 9.82
C ASP A 410 15.89 17.91 9.18
N GLY A 411 15.29 16.88 9.80
CA GLY A 411 14.09 16.20 9.33
C GLY A 411 14.35 14.96 8.46
N SER A 412 15.62 14.68 8.13
CA SER A 412 16.01 13.52 7.33
C SER A 412 16.08 12.24 8.14
N TRP A 413 16.10 11.11 7.41
CA TRP A 413 16.58 9.83 7.88
C TRP A 413 17.80 9.42 7.08
N ILE A 414 18.68 8.63 7.68
CA ILE A 414 19.84 8.03 7.01
C ILE A 414 19.99 6.57 7.45
N GLU A 415 20.59 5.76 6.58
CA GLU A 415 20.96 4.39 6.87
C GLU A 415 22.48 4.31 6.96
N THR A 416 23.02 4.06 8.15
CA THR A 416 24.46 3.88 8.33
C THR A 416 24.75 2.42 8.60
N THR A 417 25.67 1.85 7.85
CA THR A 417 26.23 0.52 8.11
C THR A 417 27.75 0.62 8.20
N PRO A 418 28.46 -0.39 8.75
CA PRO A 418 29.93 -0.34 8.84
C PRO A 418 30.64 0.02 7.53
N ASN A 419 30.04 -0.32 6.38
CA ASN A 419 30.60 -0.09 5.05
C ASN A 419 29.83 0.94 4.20
N HIS A 420 28.90 1.69 4.80
CA HIS A 420 28.07 2.67 4.08
C HIS A 420 27.74 3.88 4.96
N LYS A 421 28.28 5.04 4.59
CA LYS A 421 27.91 6.33 5.19
C LYS A 421 26.65 6.85 4.52
N GLY A 422 25.56 6.90 5.29
CA GLY A 422 24.20 7.04 4.78
C GLY A 422 23.80 8.41 4.24
N GLU A 423 24.62 9.45 4.40
CA GLU A 423 24.22 10.81 4.02
C GLU A 423 23.96 10.97 2.52
N GLN A 424 24.68 10.22 1.67
CA GLN A 424 24.51 10.27 0.21
C GLN A 424 23.19 9.64 -0.27
N ASP A 425 22.49 8.90 0.60
CA ASP A 425 21.19 8.28 0.34
C ASP A 425 20.06 8.87 1.21
N ALA A 426 20.31 10.02 1.86
CA ALA A 426 19.34 10.69 2.73
C ALA A 426 18.01 11.03 2.02
N VAL A 427 18.06 11.40 0.73
CA VAL A 427 16.83 11.65 -0.07
C VAL A 427 15.96 10.39 -0.17
N VAL A 428 16.58 9.25 -0.46
CA VAL A 428 15.87 7.97 -0.69
C VAL A 428 15.32 7.41 0.61
N THR A 429 16.14 7.38 1.66
CA THR A 429 15.75 6.91 2.99
C THR A 429 14.66 7.80 3.61
N THR A 430 14.77 9.13 3.47
CA THR A 430 13.71 10.06 3.89
C THR A 430 12.42 9.86 3.10
N ALA A 431 12.51 9.64 1.78
CA ALA A 431 11.33 9.35 0.97
C ALA A 431 10.62 8.07 1.42
N PHE A 432 11.35 6.98 1.70
CA PHE A 432 10.77 5.75 2.24
C PHE A 432 10.18 5.93 3.64
N ALA A 433 10.82 6.70 4.53
CA ALA A 433 10.29 7.00 5.86
C ALA A 433 8.95 7.77 5.78
N ILE A 434 8.85 8.77 4.89
CA ILE A 434 7.60 9.48 4.62
C ILE A 434 6.52 8.51 4.13
N LEU A 435 6.86 7.65 3.17
CA LEU A 435 5.91 6.69 2.60
C LEU A 435 5.43 5.68 3.64
N PHE A 436 6.28 5.25 4.57
CA PHE A 436 5.87 4.46 5.72
C PHE A 436 4.89 5.23 6.63
N LEU A 437 5.32 6.40 7.13
CA LEU A 437 4.58 7.18 8.13
C LEU A 437 3.21 7.63 7.62
N LYS A 438 3.09 7.94 6.32
CA LYS A 438 1.83 8.34 5.69
C LYS A 438 1.01 7.18 5.15
N ARG A 439 1.48 5.93 5.31
CA ARG A 439 0.88 4.74 4.68
C ARG A 439 0.63 4.99 3.19
N GLY A 440 1.71 5.30 2.47
CA GLY A 440 1.69 5.80 1.09
C GLY A 440 1.12 4.81 0.07
N THR A 441 0.96 3.54 0.46
CA THR A 441 0.43 2.50 -0.41
C THR A 441 -1.08 2.62 -0.57
N VAL A 442 -1.55 2.63 -1.82
CA VAL A 442 -2.98 2.60 -2.11
C VAL A 442 -3.48 1.15 -1.98
N PRO A 443 -4.45 0.86 -1.10
CA PRO A 443 -4.96 -0.49 -0.92
C PRO A 443 -5.68 -1.01 -2.18
N VAL A 444 -5.65 -2.33 -2.39
CA VAL A 444 -6.35 -2.98 -3.52
C VAL A 444 -7.87 -2.95 -3.36
N VAL A 445 -8.36 -3.05 -2.12
CA VAL A 445 -9.75 -2.82 -1.75
C VAL A 445 -9.76 -1.67 -0.76
N ARG A 446 -10.27 -0.51 -1.19
CA ARG A 446 -10.29 0.71 -0.38
C ARG A 446 -11.69 0.93 0.16
N VAL A 447 -11.91 0.67 1.44
CA VAL A 447 -13.13 1.18 2.09
C VAL A 447 -12.90 2.67 2.40
N PRO A 448 -13.83 3.59 2.08
CA PRO A 448 -13.54 5.02 2.21
C PRO A 448 -13.20 5.44 3.65
N ASP A 449 -12.16 6.27 3.81
CA ASP A 449 -11.60 6.70 5.11
C ASP A 449 -12.62 7.45 6.02
N GLU A 450 -13.68 8.01 5.45
CA GLU A 450 -14.79 8.64 6.20
C GLU A 450 -15.94 7.70 6.50
N VAL A 451 -15.96 6.53 5.87
CA VAL A 451 -16.98 5.49 6.05
C VAL A 451 -16.56 4.51 7.14
N ILE A 452 -15.25 4.37 7.38
CA ILE A 452 -14.68 3.60 8.50
C ILE A 452 -13.58 4.45 9.14
N ARG A 453 -14.00 5.41 9.97
CA ARG A 453 -13.15 5.94 11.04
C ARG A 453 -13.25 5.01 12.23
N THR A 454 -12.68 3.82 12.08
CA THR A 454 -12.22 3.08 13.24
C THR A 454 -10.79 2.71 12.91
N GLY A 455 -9.85 3.21 13.71
CA GLY A 455 -8.51 2.61 13.82
C GLY A 455 -8.61 1.23 14.48
N LEU A 456 -9.59 0.44 14.06
CA LEU A 456 -9.90 -0.91 14.45
C LEU A 456 -10.09 -1.54 13.07
N GLY A 457 -9.17 -2.42 12.64
CA GLY A 457 -9.32 -3.08 11.34
C GLY A 457 -10.74 -3.60 11.15
N LEU A 458 -11.16 -3.78 9.89
CA LEU A 458 -12.49 -4.23 9.42
C LEU A 458 -13.19 -5.38 10.20
N PHE A 459 -12.55 -5.97 11.22
CA PHE A 459 -12.87 -7.23 11.86
C PHE A 459 -12.85 -7.23 13.41
N ARG A 460 -12.82 -6.09 14.10
CA ARG A 460 -13.05 -6.10 15.56
C ARG A 460 -14.56 -6.04 15.87
N LYS A 461 -15.12 -7.18 16.31
CA LYS A 461 -16.19 -7.15 17.32
C LYS A 461 -15.54 -6.74 18.65
N ARG A 462 -16.18 -5.82 19.36
CA ARG A 462 -15.82 -5.47 20.75
C ARG A 462 -15.85 -6.70 21.64
#